data_AF-A0A6C0H9Z8-F1
#
_entry.id   AF-A0A6C0H9Z8-F1
#
_cell.length_a   1.000
_cell.length_b   1.000
_cell.length_c   1.000
_cell.angle_alpha   90.00
_cell.angle_beta   90.00
_cell.angle_gamma   90.00
#
_symmetry.space_group_name_H-M   'P 1'
#
loop_
_entity.id
_entity.type
_entity.pdbx_description
1 polymer ?
#
loop_
_entity_poly.entity_id
_entity_poly.type
_entity_poly.pdbx_seq_one_letter_code
_entity_poly.pdbx_strand_id
1 'polypeptide(L)'
;METKEELITNIKEWIKIDNEILKLQTEIKERKNKKKTLSETLMTVMKKNEIDCFDINGGALIYKQNKVKKPINSKTLMSVLQNYYKNEPKHAEELTKYILDNREEQIKETIKRKIDK
;
A
#
# COMPACT_ATOMS: atom_id res chain seq x y z
N MET A 1 -21.51 -7.79 -32.49
CA MET A 1 -21.27 -9.11 -31.90
C MET A 1 -19.78 -9.36 -32.03
N GLU A 2 -19.04 -9.31 -30.92
CA GLU A 2 -17.64 -9.78 -30.95
C GLU A 2 -17.63 -11.23 -31.41
N THR A 3 -16.76 -11.55 -32.37
CA THR A 3 -16.68 -12.92 -32.86
C THR A 3 -15.97 -13.78 -31.82
N LYS A 4 -16.27 -15.08 -31.79
CA LYS A 4 -15.58 -16.04 -30.91
C LYS A 4 -14.05 -15.98 -31.09
N GLU A 5 -13.57 -15.60 -32.26
CA GLU A 5 -12.15 -15.45 -32.61
C GLU A 5 -11.50 -14.22 -31.97
N GLU A 6 -12.21 -13.09 -31.96
CA GLU A 6 -11.78 -11.85 -31.30
C GLU A 6 -11.64 -12.06 -29.79
N LEU A 7 -12.62 -12.74 -29.17
CA LEU A 7 -12.56 -13.11 -27.76
C LEU A 7 -11.34 -13.98 -27.43
N ILE A 8 -11.05 -15.00 -28.24
CA ILE A 8 -9.90 -15.88 -28.03
C ILE A 8 -8.58 -15.10 -28.15
N THR A 9 -8.49 -14.16 -29.09
CA THR A 9 -7.32 -13.31 -29.29
C THR A 9 -7.09 -12.41 -28.07
N ASN A 10 -8.14 -11.74 -27.60
CA ASN A 10 -8.10 -10.87 -26.42
C ASN A 10 -7.70 -11.64 -25.16
N ILE A 11 -8.21 -12.87 -24.96
CA ILE A 11 -7.81 -13.72 -23.82
C ILE A 11 -6.33 -14.09 -23.89
N LYS A 12 -5.82 -14.47 -25.07
CA LYS A 12 -4.40 -14.84 -25.23
C LYS A 12 -3.47 -13.67 -24.94
N GLU A 13 -3.80 -12.49 -25.46
CA GLU A 13 -3.03 -11.28 -25.21
C GLU A 13 -3.11 -10.87 -23.74
N TRP A 14 -4.30 -10.90 -23.14
CA TRP A 14 -4.47 -10.63 -21.72
C TRP A 14 -3.63 -11.55 -20.83
N ILE A 15 -3.59 -12.86 -21.12
CA ILE A 15 -2.75 -13.83 -20.40
C ILE A 15 -1.26 -13.52 -20.61
N LYS A 16 -0.85 -13.12 -21.81
CA LYS A 16 0.55 -12.77 -22.11
C LYS A 16 0.98 -11.57 -21.25
N ILE A 17 0.18 -10.50 -21.24
CA ILE A 17 0.44 -9.29 -20.45
C ILE A 17 0.42 -9.59 -18.95
N ASP A 18 -0.53 -10.41 -18.47
CA ASP A 18 -0.59 -10.85 -17.06
C ASP A 18 0.74 -11.54 -16.63
N ASN A 19 1.27 -12.45 -17.45
CA ASN A 19 2.56 -13.10 -17.15
C ASN A 19 3.74 -12.12 -17.15
N GLU A 20 3.77 -11.17 -18.09
CA GLU A 20 4.82 -10.13 -18.15
C GLU A 20 4.79 -9.24 -16.91
N ILE A 21 3.60 -8.81 -16.50
CA ILE A 21 3.38 -8.02 -15.27
C ILE A 21 3.85 -8.80 -14.04
N LEU A 22 3.51 -10.09 -13.92
CA LEU A 22 3.92 -10.91 -12.77
C LEU A 22 5.45 -11.02 -12.65
N LYS A 23 6.15 -11.17 -13.78
CA LYS A 23 7.63 -11.18 -13.82
C LYS A 23 8.19 -9.84 -13.35
N LEU A 24 7.72 -8.74 -13.94
CA LEU A 24 8.16 -7.39 -13.59
C LEU A 24 7.85 -7.03 -12.13
N GLN A 25 6.69 -7.44 -11.61
CA GLN A 25 6.33 -7.19 -10.22
C GLN A 25 7.26 -7.91 -9.23
N THR A 26 7.70 -9.13 -9.56
CA THR A 26 8.66 -9.88 -8.74
C THR A 26 9.99 -9.13 -8.67
N GLU A 27 10.47 -8.68 -9.82
CA GLU A 27 11.68 -7.89 -9.97
C GLU A 27 11.61 -6.52 -9.26
N ILE A 28 10.47 -5.85 -9.33
CA ILE A 28 10.21 -4.59 -8.61
C ILE A 28 10.22 -4.84 -7.11
N LYS A 29 9.59 -5.92 -6.63
CA LYS A 29 9.52 -6.27 -5.21
C LYS A 29 10.92 -6.49 -4.65
N GLU A 30 11.77 -7.22 -5.37
CA GLU A 30 13.16 -7.47 -4.96
C GLU A 30 13.95 -6.16 -4.83
N ARG A 31 13.91 -5.30 -5.86
CA ARG A 31 14.61 -4.01 -5.85
C ARG A 31 14.09 -3.07 -4.76
N LYS A 32 12.77 -3.03 -4.52
CA LYS A 32 12.17 -2.26 -3.42
C LYS A 32 12.66 -2.74 -2.06
N ASN A 33 12.77 -4.06 -1.85
CA ASN A 33 13.30 -4.63 -0.61
C ASN A 33 14.77 -4.28 -0.41
N LYS A 34 15.62 -4.48 -1.44
CA LYS A 34 17.05 -4.10 -1.38
C LYS A 34 17.22 -2.61 -1.09
N LYS A 35 16.48 -1.74 -1.79
CA LYS A 35 16.50 -0.29 -1.56
C LYS A 35 16.06 0.07 -0.14
N LYS A 36 15.03 -0.60 0.40
CA LYS A 36 14.55 -0.37 1.77
C LYS A 36 15.65 -0.68 2.79
N THR A 37 16.29 -1.84 2.69
CA THR A 37 17.39 -2.23 3.59
C THR A 37 18.55 -1.23 3.52
N LEU A 38 18.97 -0.84 2.30
CA LEU A 38 20.01 0.19 2.13
C LEU A 38 19.61 1.54 2.74
N SER A 39 18.36 1.94 2.56
CA SER A 39 17.84 3.20 3.11
C SER A 39 17.84 3.18 4.64
N GLU A 40 17.49 2.06 5.28
CA GLU A 40 17.52 1.89 6.74
C GLU A 40 18.96 2.00 7.30
N THR A 41 19.92 1.37 6.62
CA THR A 41 21.34 1.50 6.94
C THR A 41 21.81 2.95 6.80
N LEU A 42 21.51 3.59 5.67
CA LEU A 42 21.89 4.99 5.40
C LEU A 42 21.26 5.95 6.41
N MET A 43 19.97 5.82 6.71
CA MET A 43 19.31 6.65 7.73
C MET A 43 19.98 6.50 9.11
N THR A 44 20.41 5.29 9.46
CA THR A 44 21.10 5.03 10.74
C THR A 44 22.48 5.70 10.75
N VAL A 45 23.23 5.60 9.66
CA VAL A 45 24.55 6.23 9.51
C VAL A 45 24.43 7.76 9.50
N MET A 46 23.50 8.32 8.73
CA MET A 46 23.26 9.76 8.66
C MET A 46 22.82 10.32 10.00
N LYS A 47 21.91 9.63 10.71
CA LYS A 47 21.48 10.04 12.06
C LYS A 47 22.60 9.94 13.10
N LYS A 48 23.41 8.88 13.07
CA LYS A 48 24.50 8.67 14.03
C LYS A 48 25.62 9.70 13.88
N ASN A 49 25.90 10.10 12.65
CA ASN A 49 26.99 11.02 12.33
C ASN A 49 26.48 12.46 12.10
N GLU A 50 25.21 12.75 12.38
CA GLU A 50 24.60 14.07 12.21
C GLU A 50 24.79 14.65 10.79
N ILE A 51 24.69 13.77 9.77
CA ILE A 51 24.80 14.14 8.36
C ILE A 51 23.42 14.49 7.83
N ASP A 52 23.16 15.78 7.63
CA ASP A 52 21.87 16.25 7.09
C ASP A 52 21.79 16.16 5.55
N CYS A 53 22.92 16.34 4.86
CA CYS A 53 23.00 16.35 3.40
C CYS A 53 24.29 15.67 2.91
N PHE A 54 24.20 14.95 1.79
CA PHE A 54 25.34 14.32 1.13
C PHE A 54 25.25 14.49 -0.39
N ASP A 55 26.18 15.25 -0.97
CA ASP A 55 26.19 15.53 -2.40
C ASP A 55 26.62 14.31 -3.22
N ILE A 56 25.97 14.11 -4.36
CA ILE A 56 26.22 13.02 -5.30
C ILE A 56 26.16 13.54 -6.73
N ASN A 57 26.71 12.77 -7.68
CA ASN A 57 26.54 13.10 -9.09
C ASN A 57 25.05 13.10 -9.45
N GLY A 58 24.53 14.27 -9.83
CA GLY A 58 23.12 14.46 -10.18
C GLY A 58 22.19 14.88 -9.03
N GLY A 59 22.71 15.25 -7.85
CA GLY A 59 21.91 15.84 -6.78
C GLY A 59 22.50 15.67 -5.38
N ALA A 60 21.63 15.55 -4.37
CA ALA A 60 22.05 15.29 -3.00
C ALA A 60 21.08 14.34 -2.29
N LEU A 61 21.60 13.57 -1.34
CA LEU A 61 20.81 12.80 -0.38
C LEU A 61 20.58 13.64 0.87
N ILE A 62 19.33 13.92 1.17
CA ILE A 62 18.94 14.75 2.31
C ILE A 62 18.24 13.87 3.35
N TYR A 63 18.70 13.92 4.60
CA TYR A 63 17.99 13.34 5.72
C TYR A 63 16.79 14.24 6.06
N LYS A 64 15.57 13.68 5.97
CA LYS A 64 14.33 14.41 6.29
C LYS A 64 13.44 13.58 7.20
N GLN A 65 13.03 14.16 8.33
CA GLN A 65 12.01 13.59 9.21
C GLN A 65 10.69 14.33 9.03
N ASN A 66 9.63 13.61 8.68
CA ASN A 66 8.27 14.14 8.62
C ASN A 66 7.40 13.48 9.69
N LYS A 67 6.65 14.29 10.45
CA LYS A 67 5.58 13.79 11.32
C LYS A 67 4.28 13.76 10.51
N VAL A 68 3.83 12.57 10.15
CA VAL A 68 2.55 12.37 9.45
C VAL A 68 1.56 11.65 10.36
N LYS A 69 0.28 12.05 10.30
CA LYS A 69 -0.79 11.33 11.01
C LYS A 69 -0.99 9.97 10.35
N LYS A 70 -1.10 8.91 11.15
CA LYS A 70 -1.41 7.57 10.64
C LYS A 70 -2.84 7.55 10.06
N PRO A 71 -3.09 6.79 8.98
CA PRO A 71 -4.45 6.58 8.48
C PRO A 71 -5.37 5.99 9.56
N ILE A 72 -6.65 6.37 9.51
CA ILE A 72 -7.65 5.84 10.43
C ILE A 72 -8.16 4.49 9.90
N ASN A 73 -7.69 3.40 10.51
CA ASN A 73 -8.27 2.06 10.37
C ASN A 73 -9.25 1.76 11.52
N SER A 74 -10.01 0.66 11.40
CA SER A 74 -11.02 0.26 12.40
C SER A 74 -10.47 0.25 13.84
N LYS A 75 -9.28 -0.34 14.06
CA LYS A 75 -8.64 -0.38 15.38
C LYS A 75 -8.31 1.02 15.91
N THR A 76 -7.74 1.88 15.08
CA THR A 76 -7.42 3.26 15.49
C THR A 76 -8.68 4.09 15.73
N LEU A 77 -9.73 3.90 14.93
CA LEU A 77 -11.01 4.58 15.11
C LEU A 77 -11.64 4.20 16.44
N MET A 78 -11.76 2.90 16.72
CA MET A 78 -12.27 2.38 17.98
C MET A 78 -11.49 2.92 19.17
N SER A 79 -10.16 2.82 19.14
CA SER A 79 -9.31 3.28 20.23
C SER A 79 -9.43 4.78 20.48
N VAL A 80 -9.52 5.60 19.42
CA VAL A 80 -9.71 7.05 19.55
C VAL A 80 -11.09 7.37 20.13
N LEU A 81 -12.15 6.71 19.65
CA LEU A 81 -13.50 6.93 20.14
C LEU A 81 -13.69 6.43 21.58
N GLN A 82 -13.14 5.27 21.96
CA GLN A 82 -13.15 4.80 23.36
C GLN A 82 -12.40 5.75 24.29
N ASN A 83 -11.29 6.32 23.82
CA ASN A 83 -10.56 7.34 24.57
C ASN A 83 -11.30 8.68 24.65
N TYR A 84 -12.21 8.96 23.73
CA TYR A 84 -13.04 10.17 23.76
C TYR A 84 -14.26 9.97 24.67
N TYR A 85 -14.98 8.86 24.50
CA TYR A 85 -16.12 8.43 25.30
C TYR A 85 -15.69 7.57 26.50
N LYS A 86 -14.73 8.02 27.32
CA LYS A 86 -14.15 7.21 28.42
C LYS A 86 -15.19 6.66 29.40
N ASN A 87 -16.24 7.42 29.66
CA ASN A 87 -17.32 7.04 30.59
C ASN A 87 -18.43 6.24 29.90
N GLU A 88 -18.39 6.13 28.57
CA GLU A 88 -19.42 5.51 27.74
C GLU A 88 -18.80 4.62 26.64
N PRO A 89 -18.04 3.58 27.01
CA PRO A 89 -17.34 2.74 26.03
C PRO A 89 -18.28 2.05 25.04
N LYS A 90 -19.53 1.77 25.45
CA LYS A 90 -20.56 1.20 24.56
C LYS A 90 -20.94 2.14 23.42
N HIS A 91 -21.08 3.44 23.69
CA HIS A 91 -21.37 4.43 22.64
C HIS A 91 -20.23 4.52 21.62
N ALA A 92 -18.96 4.43 22.06
CA ALA A 92 -17.82 4.38 21.15
C ALA A 92 -17.84 3.13 20.25
N GLU A 93 -18.22 1.98 20.81
CA GLU A 93 -18.32 0.73 20.06
C GLU A 93 -19.45 0.78 19.02
N GLU A 94 -20.62 1.24 19.42
CA GLU A 94 -21.79 1.41 18.55
C GLU A 94 -21.51 2.39 17.41
N LEU A 95 -20.91 3.55 17.72
CA LEU A 95 -20.55 4.55 16.71
C LEU A 95 -19.48 4.02 15.75
N THR A 96 -18.47 3.32 16.27
CA THR A 96 -17.44 2.70 15.41
C THR A 96 -18.07 1.70 14.46
N LYS A 97 -18.96 0.85 14.96
CA LYS A 97 -19.69 -0.12 14.14
C LYS A 97 -20.54 0.59 13.08
N TYR A 98 -21.33 1.59 13.48
CA TYR A 98 -22.17 2.35 12.56
C TYR A 98 -21.35 3.01 11.43
N ILE A 99 -20.21 3.63 11.74
CA ILE A 99 -19.34 4.23 10.74
C ILE A 99 -18.79 3.19 9.76
N LEU A 100 -18.48 1.99 10.23
CA LEU A 100 -17.93 0.92 9.38
C LEU A 100 -19.00 0.29 8.50
N ASP A 101 -20.20 0.08 9.04
CA ASP A 101 -21.33 -0.55 8.34
C ASP A 101 -21.95 0.37 7.27
N ASN A 102 -21.85 1.69 7.44
CA ASN A 102 -22.41 2.68 6.51
C ASN A 102 -21.35 3.29 5.56
N ARG A 103 -20.17 2.66 5.41
CA ARG A 103 -19.19 3.11 4.41
C ARG A 103 -19.71 2.80 3.02
N GLU A 104 -19.52 3.74 2.10
CA GLU A 104 -19.86 3.54 0.69
C GLU A 104 -19.13 2.32 0.12
N GLU A 105 -19.90 1.37 -0.40
CA GLU A 105 -19.38 0.24 -1.15
C GLU A 105 -19.27 0.64 -2.62
N GLN A 106 -18.07 0.52 -3.19
CA GLN A 106 -17.86 0.71 -4.61
C GLN A 106 -17.70 -0.64 -5.30
N ILE A 107 -18.61 -0.97 -6.22
CA ILE A 107 -18.50 -2.14 -7.07
C ILE A 107 -17.36 -1.90 -8.06
N LYS A 108 -16.35 -2.78 -8.04
CA LYS A 108 -15.25 -2.80 -9.01
C LYS A 108 -15.20 -4.18 -9.66
N GLU A 109 -15.40 -4.22 -10.96
CA GLU A 109 -15.28 -5.45 -11.73
C GLU A 109 -13.84 -5.64 -12.17
N THR A 110 -13.30 -6.84 -11.94
CA THR A 110 -11.91 -7.17 -12.31
C THR A 110 -11.85 -8.58 -12.88
N ILE A 111 -11.09 -8.77 -13.95
CA ILE A 111 -10.74 -10.10 -14.46
C ILE A 111 -9.55 -10.62 -13.64
N LYS A 112 -9.66 -11.83 -13.11
CA LYS A 112 -8.58 -12.48 -12.35
C LYS A 112 -8.30 -13.86 -12.93
N ARG A 113 -7.03 -14.14 -13.20
CA ARG A 113 -6.56 -15.48 -13.56
C ARG A 113 -6.51 -16.35 -12.31
N LYS A 114 -7.18 -17.51 -12.34
CA LYS A 114 -6.98 -18.56 -11.34
C LYS A 114 -5.85 -19.47 -11.83
N ILE A 115 -4.83 -19.66 -11.00
CA ILE A 115 -3.73 -20.60 -11.26
C ILE A 115 -3.91 -21.73 -10.24
N ASP A 116 -4.16 -22.95 -10.72
CA ASP A 116 -4.16 -24.13 -9.85
C ASP A 116 -2.71 -24.42 -9.43
N LYS A 117 -2.51 -24.63 -8.12
CA LYS A 117 -1.20 -24.88 -7.51
C LYS A 117 -0.78 -26.33 -7.65
#